data_AF-W1ISL6-F1
#
_entry.id   AF-W1ISL6-F1
#
_cell.length_a   1.000
_cell.length_b   1.000
_cell.length_c   1.000
_cell.angle_alpha   90.00
_cell.angle_beta   90.00
_cell.angle_gamma   90.00
#
_symmetry.space_group_name_H-M   'P 1'
#
loop_
_entity.id
_entity.type
_entity.pdbx_description
1 polymer ?
#
loop_
_entity_poly.entity_id
_entity_poly.type
_entity_poly.pdbx_seq_one_letter_code
_entity_poly.pdbx_strand_id
1 'polypeptide(L)' 'MSDNIVVGIDIAKLKFDVAVWSGKNHDKTKHFSNDLQGFDAFID' A
#
# COMPACT_ATOMS: atom_id res chain seq x y z
N MET A 1 -3.81 9.00 -22.75
CA MET A 1 -4.41 9.66 -21.57
C MET A 1 -3.67 9.12 -20.37
N SER A 2 -3.17 9.96 -19.46
CA SER A 2 -2.58 9.46 -18.22
C SER A 2 -3.72 8.92 -17.37
N ASP A 3 -3.72 7.61 -17.10
CA ASP A 3 -4.66 7.05 -16.14
C ASP A 3 -4.44 7.77 -14.81
N ASN A 4 -5.51 8.35 -14.25
CA ASN A 4 -5.46 9.00 -12.95
C ASN A 4 -5.32 7.90 -11.89
N ILE A 5 -4.08 7.45 -11.69
CA ILE A 5 -3.71 6.46 -10.69
C ILE A 5 -3.54 7.19 -9.36
N VAL A 6 -4.36 6.78 -8.39
CA VAL A 6 -4.30 7.26 -7.01
C VAL A 6 -3.83 6.11 -6.14
N VAL A 7 -2.87 6.39 -5.26
CA VAL A 7 -2.38 5.43 -4.27
C VAL A 7 -2.74 5.94 -2.88
N GLY A 8 -3.33 5.08 -2.07
CA GLY A 8 -3.66 5.38 -0.68
C GLY A 8 -3.03 4.35 0.23
N ILE A 9 -2.60 4.85 1.37
CA ILE A 9 -1.86 4.09 2.36
C ILE A 9 -2.60 4.29 3.67
N ASP A 10 -3.10 3.19 4.24
CA ASP A 10 -3.63 3.17 5.59
C ASP A 10 -2.60 2.53 6.52
N ILE A 11 -2.25 3.23 7.61
CA ILE A 11 -1.19 2.83 8.53
C ILE A 11 -1.82 2.58 9.89
N ALA A 12 -1.81 1.31 10.31
CA ALA A 12 -2.15 0.88 11.64
C ALA A 12 -0.88 0.47 12.42
N LYS A 13 -1.01 0.36 13.74
CA LYS A 13 0.11 0.08 14.66
C LYS A 13 0.94 -1.16 14.29
N LEU A 14 0.34 -2.18 13.67
CA LEU A 14 0.98 -3.46 13.34
C LEU A 14 0.75 -3.90 11.88
N LYS A 15 0.19 -3.03 11.03
CA LYS A 15 -0.09 -3.33 9.63
C LYS A 15 -0.12 -2.04 8.83
N PHE A 16 0.33 -2.05 7.58
CA PHE A 16 -0.02 -1.01 6.62
C PHE A 16 -0.60 -1.62 5.35
N ASP A 17 -1.65 -0.97 4.84
CA ASP A 17 -2.41 -1.39 3.69
C ASP A 17 -2.21 -0.39 2.56
N VAL A 18 -1.73 -0.86 1.41
CA VAL A 18 -1.59 -0.03 0.22
C VAL A 18 -2.66 -0.44 -0.78
N ALA A 19 -3.45 0.53 -1.22
CA ALA A 19 -4.44 0.35 -2.25
C ALA A 19 -4.17 1.28 -3.43
N VAL A 20 -4.33 0.73 -4.64
CA VAL A 20 -4.20 1.47 -5.90
C VAL A 20 -5.59 1.56 -6.51
N TRP A 21 -5.97 2.78 -6.90
CA TRP A 21 -7.17 3.06 -7.66
C TRP A 21 -6.82 3.62 -9.02
N SER A 22 -7.50 3.15 -10.06
CA SER A 22 -7.50 3.77 -11.38
C SER A 22 -8.86 4.44 -11.58
N GLY A 23 -8.89 5.77 -11.46
CA GLY A 23 -10.14 6.53 -11.40
C GLY A 23 -11.01 6.15 -10.19
N LYS A 24 -12.23 5.67 -10.44
CA LYS A 24 -13.17 5.23 -9.38
C LYS A 24 -13.07 3.74 -9.04
N ASN A 25 -12.28 2.98 -9.81
CA ASN A 25 -12.17 1.54 -9.65
C ASN A 25 -11.02 1.21 -8.71
N HIS A 26 -11.30 0.38 -7.70
CA HIS A 26 -10.28 -0.20 -6.84
C HIS A 26 -9.58 -1.32 -7.59
N ASP A 27 -8.29 -1.14 -7.85
CA ASP A 27 -7.53 -2.00 -8.75
C ASP A 27 -6.85 -3.13 -7.95
N LYS A 28 -6.02 -2.79 -6.97
CA LYS A 28 -5.28 -3.77 -6.16
C LYS A 28 -5.06 -3.27 -4.74
N THR A 29 -5.16 -4.17 -3.76
CA THR A 29 -4.68 -3.95 -2.39
C THR A 29 -3.52 -4.90 -2.08
N LYS A 30 -2.53 -4.41 -1.34
CA LYS A 30 -1.49 -5.26 -0.73
C LYS A 30 -1.38 -4.92 0.75
N HIS A 31 -1.35 -5.97 1.57
CA HIS A 31 -1.20 -5.90 3.01
C HIS A 31 0.26 -6.13 3.39
N PHE A 32 0.77 -5.34 4.32
CA PHE A 32 2.13 -5.48 4.84
C PHE A 32 2.10 -5.55 6.36
N SER A 33 2.90 -6.45 6.93
CA SER A 33 3.11 -6.50 8.37
C SER A 33 3.94 -5.28 8.79
N ASN A 34 3.53 -4.62 9.88
CA ASN A 34 4.30 -3.56 10.54
C ASN A 34 4.87 -4.09 11.87
N ASP A 35 5.36 -5.34 11.84
CA ASP A 35 6.30 -5.80 12.86
C ASP A 35 7.70 -5.24 12.52
N LEU A 36 8.57 -5.13 13.53
CA LEU A 36 9.93 -4.60 13.37
C LEU A 36 10.75 -5.36 12.29
N GLN A 37 10.39 -6.61 11.97
CA GLN A 37 11.05 -7.42 10.95
C GLN A 37 10.67 -6.99 9.52
N GLY A 38 9.45 -6.50 9.31
CA GLY A 38 8.93 -6.12 8.00
C GLY A 38 9.63 -4.91 7.36
N PHE A 39 10.19 -4.00 8.16
CA PHE A 39 10.96 -2.85 7.66
C PHE A 39 12.38 -3.22 7.25
N ASP A 40 13.04 -4.12 7.99
CA ASP A 40 14.41 -4.56 7.68
C ASP A 40 14.47 -5.38 6.38
N ALA A 41 13.37 -6.03 5.97
CA ALA A 41 13.30 -6.80 4.74
C ALA A 41 13.22 -5.97 3.44
N PHE A 42 13.10 -4.63 3.54
CA PHE A 42 12.96 -3.72 2.40
C PHE A 42 14.05 -2.64 2.30
N ILE A 43 15.06 -2.69 3.16
CA ILE A 43 16.28 -1.88 3.05
C ILE A 43 17.37 -2.74 2.39
N ASP A 44 17.44 -2.69 1.07
CA ASP A 44 18.62 -3.08 0.26
C ASP A 44 18.75 -2.11 -0.92
#